data_AF-A0A3D8L7P1-F1
#
_entry.id   AF-A0A3D8L7P1-F1
#
_cell.length_a   1.000
_cell.length_b   1.000
_cell.length_c   1.000
_cell.angle_alpha   90.00
_cell.angle_beta   90.00
_cell.angle_gamma   90.00
#
_symmetry.space_group_name_H-M   'P 1'
#
loop_
_entity.id
_entity.type
_entity.pdbx_description
1 polymer ?
#
loop_
_entity_poly.entity_id
_entity_poly.type
_entity_poly.pdbx_seq_one_letter_code
_entity_poly.pdbx_strand_id
1 'polypeptide(L)'
;MPNQRESNIEDFAFDYIQSYYTTRAGVKTILVDKAERTRQGYVADGFFSYKNSDKRLFIASLSIRNSSKISSLLTGYKKEGLSIRRYIVAALLFAATLYIGLKAAHWAILYVVPILAAFAGFVLSTVLEKKRLKAKVEHLLDDIMHLHADERWLGISISSLVFRNNDIAKHLLSVCQRRGVGVITVGKRAKVVLMQEPQTQTCRRGDFLSHYESEDRIRKALLGDSFLRVA
;
A
#
# COMPACT_ATOMS: atom_id res chain seq x y z
N MET A 1 -10.50 -22.43 0.34
CA MET A 1 -11.51 -21.57 0.99
C MET A 1 -10.89 -20.21 1.31
N PRO A 2 -10.86 -19.26 0.37
CA PRO A 2 -10.61 -17.87 0.71
C PRO A 2 -11.93 -17.24 1.24
N ASN A 3 -11.83 -16.12 1.99
CA ASN A 3 -12.83 -15.04 2.00
C ASN A 3 -13.84 -14.77 3.12
N GLN A 4 -13.93 -15.49 4.25
CA GLN A 4 -14.72 -14.91 5.37
C GLN A 4 -14.03 -13.69 6.00
N ARG A 5 -12.70 -13.73 6.15
CA ARG A 5 -11.96 -12.59 6.69
C ARG A 5 -11.88 -11.43 5.70
N GLU A 6 -11.60 -11.72 4.41
CA GLU A 6 -11.51 -10.70 3.35
C GLU A 6 -12.84 -9.97 3.15
N SER A 7 -13.98 -10.71 3.08
CA SER A 7 -15.32 -10.09 3.03
C SER A 7 -15.57 -9.17 4.24
N ASN A 8 -15.23 -9.60 5.45
CA ASN A 8 -15.43 -8.78 6.64
C ASN A 8 -14.57 -7.50 6.60
N ILE A 9 -13.33 -7.58 6.12
CA ILE A 9 -12.43 -6.41 6.02
C ILE A 9 -12.99 -5.39 5.04
N GLU A 10 -13.46 -5.89 3.89
CA GLU A 10 -14.10 -5.07 2.87
C GLU A 10 -15.27 -4.31 3.48
N ASP A 11 -16.23 -5.00 4.08
CA ASP A 11 -17.44 -4.36 4.61
C ASP A 11 -17.12 -3.29 5.68
N PHE A 12 -16.22 -3.56 6.63
CA PHE A 12 -15.82 -2.54 7.62
C PHE A 12 -15.08 -1.34 7.01
N ALA A 13 -14.28 -1.57 5.97
CA ALA A 13 -13.61 -0.50 5.25
C ALA A 13 -14.61 0.35 4.44
N PHE A 14 -15.61 -0.30 3.82
CA PHE A 14 -16.71 0.37 3.13
C PHE A 14 -17.51 1.26 4.06
N ASP A 15 -17.97 0.70 5.18
CA ASP A 15 -18.78 1.41 6.17
C ASP A 15 -18.04 2.63 6.73
N TYR A 16 -16.73 2.47 6.99
CA TYR A 16 -15.89 3.55 7.48
C TYR A 16 -15.78 4.68 6.45
N ILE A 17 -15.47 4.36 5.18
CA ILE A 17 -15.28 5.38 4.14
C ILE A 17 -16.62 6.06 3.79
N GLN A 18 -17.71 5.31 3.73
CA GLN A 18 -19.05 5.87 3.54
C GLN A 18 -19.40 6.85 4.66
N SER A 19 -19.17 6.45 5.92
CA SER A 19 -19.39 7.33 7.07
C SER A 19 -18.48 8.56 7.03
N TYR A 20 -17.20 8.38 6.69
CA TYR A 20 -16.21 9.45 6.57
C TYR A 20 -16.68 10.54 5.59
N TYR A 21 -17.14 10.16 4.39
CA TYR A 21 -17.62 11.14 3.41
C TYR A 21 -19.00 11.69 3.74
N THR A 22 -19.90 10.90 4.32
CA THR A 22 -21.22 11.38 4.76
C THR A 22 -21.05 12.52 5.78
N THR A 23 -20.12 12.36 6.73
CA THR A 23 -19.81 13.40 7.73
C THR A 23 -19.02 14.56 7.14
N ARG A 24 -17.98 14.30 6.33
CA ARG A 24 -17.08 15.35 5.81
C ARG A 24 -17.73 16.21 4.72
N ALA A 25 -18.47 15.60 3.81
CA ALA A 25 -19.10 16.30 2.69
C ALA A 25 -20.56 16.70 2.96
N GLY A 26 -21.17 16.20 4.05
CA GLY A 26 -22.57 16.48 4.39
C GLY A 26 -23.57 15.92 3.36
N VAL A 27 -23.16 14.94 2.55
CA VAL A 27 -23.96 14.40 1.45
C VAL A 27 -24.76 13.20 1.94
N LYS A 28 -26.09 13.23 1.71
CA LYS A 28 -27.00 12.14 2.10
C LYS A 28 -26.93 10.91 1.20
N THR A 29 -26.54 11.08 -0.05
CA THR A 29 -26.53 10.04 -1.08
C THR A 29 -25.14 9.89 -1.66
N ILE A 30 -24.44 8.83 -1.26
CA ILE A 30 -23.18 8.40 -1.87
C ILE A 30 -23.49 7.13 -2.65
N LEU A 31 -23.16 7.12 -3.93
CA LEU A 31 -23.26 5.93 -4.76
C LEU A 31 -22.02 5.07 -4.51
N VAL A 32 -22.25 3.85 -4.04
CA VAL A 32 -21.21 2.89 -3.68
C VAL A 32 -21.29 1.71 -4.63
N ASP A 33 -20.24 1.53 -5.43
CA ASP A 33 -20.08 0.39 -6.30
C ASP A 33 -18.94 -0.50 -5.78
N LYS A 34 -19.19 -1.82 -5.77
CA LYS A 34 -18.18 -2.83 -5.43
C LYS A 34 -17.54 -3.35 -6.71
N ALA A 35 -16.22 -3.57 -6.67
CA ALA A 35 -15.44 -4.17 -7.76
C ALA A 35 -15.55 -3.43 -9.11
N GLU A 36 -15.44 -2.09 -9.08
CA GLU A 36 -15.53 -1.26 -10.27
C GLU A 36 -14.28 -1.37 -11.14
N ARG A 37 -14.45 -1.44 -12.46
CA ARG A 37 -13.35 -1.65 -13.40
C ARG A 37 -12.99 -0.36 -14.13
N THR A 38 -11.70 -0.10 -14.19
CA THR A 38 -11.15 0.88 -15.12
C THR A 38 -11.14 0.29 -16.53
N ARG A 39 -11.24 1.16 -17.55
CA ARG A 39 -11.12 0.77 -18.96
C ARG A 39 -9.75 0.16 -19.32
N GLN A 40 -8.76 0.34 -18.45
CA GLN A 40 -7.42 -0.26 -18.57
C GLN A 40 -7.33 -1.65 -17.91
N GLY A 41 -8.41 -2.16 -17.31
CA GLY A 41 -8.47 -3.49 -16.70
C GLY A 41 -8.10 -3.56 -15.21
N TYR A 42 -7.74 -2.45 -14.58
CA TYR A 42 -7.56 -2.38 -13.12
C TYR A 42 -8.91 -2.35 -12.41
N VAL A 43 -8.99 -2.98 -11.23
CA VAL A 43 -10.23 -3.10 -10.45
C VAL A 43 -10.07 -2.37 -9.12
N ALA A 44 -10.95 -1.41 -8.86
CA ALA A 44 -11.13 -0.81 -7.55
C ALA A 44 -12.07 -1.70 -6.74
N ASP A 45 -11.63 -2.15 -5.56
CA ASP A 45 -12.44 -3.03 -4.72
C ASP A 45 -13.68 -2.28 -4.22
N GLY A 46 -13.51 -0.99 -3.85
CA GLY A 46 -14.61 -0.06 -3.59
C GLY A 46 -14.52 1.22 -4.39
N PHE A 47 -15.66 1.69 -4.88
CA PHE A 47 -15.78 2.91 -5.65
C PHE A 47 -16.91 3.76 -5.08
N PHE A 48 -16.58 4.98 -4.65
CA PHE A 48 -17.51 5.91 -4.02
C PHE A 48 -17.63 7.13 -4.90
N SER A 49 -18.85 7.47 -5.30
CA SER A 49 -19.10 8.66 -6.10
C SER A 49 -20.25 9.47 -5.51
N TYR A 50 -20.07 10.78 -5.51
CA TYR A 50 -21.11 11.71 -5.10
C TYR A 50 -20.92 13.06 -5.79
N LYS A 51 -21.97 13.89 -5.71
CA LYS A 51 -21.93 15.27 -6.20
C LYS A 51 -21.55 16.19 -5.06
N ASN A 52 -20.43 16.89 -5.19
CA ASN A 52 -19.96 17.83 -4.18
C ASN A 52 -20.79 19.13 -4.19
N SER A 53 -20.62 20.01 -3.19
CA SER A 53 -21.30 21.32 -3.10
C SER A 53 -21.16 22.16 -4.37
N ASP A 54 -20.00 22.06 -5.02
CA ASP A 54 -19.66 22.80 -6.23
C ASP A 54 -20.28 22.19 -7.51
N LYS A 55 -21.22 21.25 -7.35
CA LYS A 55 -21.86 20.45 -8.41
C LYS A 55 -20.90 19.60 -9.25
N ARG A 56 -19.63 19.50 -8.85
CA ARG A 56 -18.64 18.61 -9.46
C ARG A 56 -18.82 17.18 -8.96
N LEU A 57 -18.55 16.21 -9.83
CA LEU A 57 -18.45 14.81 -9.43
C LEU A 57 -17.17 14.63 -8.63
N PHE A 58 -17.30 13.97 -7.48
CA PHE A 58 -16.19 13.55 -6.65
C PHE A 58 -16.16 12.02 -6.65
N ILE A 59 -14.96 11.48 -6.80
CA ILE A 59 -14.70 10.05 -6.89
C ILE A 59 -13.64 9.66 -5.88
N ALA A 60 -13.94 8.64 -5.09
CA ALA A 60 -12.96 7.97 -4.27
C ALA A 60 -12.87 6.49 -4.60
N SER A 61 -11.65 5.98 -4.67
CA SER A 61 -11.39 4.55 -4.89
C SER A 61 -10.74 3.93 -3.66
N LEU A 62 -11.20 2.75 -3.26
CA LEU A 62 -10.65 1.91 -2.21
C LEU A 62 -10.02 0.67 -2.82
N SER A 63 -8.78 0.39 -2.44
CA SER A 63 -8.07 -0.85 -2.77
C SER A 63 -7.74 -1.65 -1.51
N ILE A 64 -8.12 -2.93 -1.52
CA ILE A 64 -7.90 -3.94 -0.49
C ILE A 64 -7.18 -5.17 -1.09
N ARG A 65 -7.13 -5.33 -2.41
CA ARG A 65 -6.48 -6.45 -3.11
C ARG A 65 -5.09 -6.84 -2.57
N ASN A 66 -4.22 -5.87 -2.34
CA ASN A 66 -2.86 -6.11 -1.85
C ASN A 66 -2.73 -6.11 -0.31
N SER A 67 -3.85 -5.97 0.41
CA SER A 67 -3.95 -5.90 1.87
C SER A 67 -3.28 -7.08 2.57
N SER A 68 -3.55 -8.32 2.12
CA SER A 68 -2.98 -9.54 2.72
C SER A 68 -1.46 -9.63 2.52
N LYS A 69 -0.97 -9.25 1.33
CA LYS A 69 0.46 -9.19 1.00
C LYS A 69 1.18 -8.12 1.81
N ILE A 70 0.61 -6.91 1.91
CA ILE A 70 1.18 -5.84 2.72
C ILE A 70 1.17 -6.25 4.20
N SER A 71 0.05 -6.79 4.69
CA SER A 71 -0.09 -7.22 6.08
C SER A 71 0.90 -8.32 6.46
N SER A 72 1.07 -9.34 5.60
CA SER A 72 2.07 -10.40 5.81
C SER A 72 3.50 -9.87 5.81
N LEU A 73 3.85 -8.94 4.91
CA LEU A 73 5.18 -8.30 4.90
C LEU A 73 5.44 -7.50 6.18
N LEU A 74 4.47 -6.69 6.63
CA LEU A 74 4.62 -5.86 7.83
C LEU A 74 4.65 -6.70 9.11
N THR A 75 3.80 -7.73 9.21
CA THR A 75 3.77 -8.62 10.36
C THR A 75 5.00 -9.52 10.42
N GLY A 76 5.44 -10.06 9.27
CA GLY A 76 6.67 -10.85 9.17
C GLY A 76 7.88 -10.05 9.62
N TYR A 77 8.06 -8.84 9.09
CA TYR A 77 9.14 -7.95 9.51
C TYR A 77 9.09 -7.61 11.00
N LYS A 78 7.89 -7.40 11.56
CA LYS A 78 7.76 -7.09 13.00
C LYS A 78 8.10 -8.28 13.90
N LYS A 79 7.74 -9.50 13.50
CA LYS A 79 7.95 -10.71 14.31
C LYS A 79 9.35 -11.27 14.18
N GLU A 80 9.84 -11.40 12.96
CA GLU A 80 11.07 -12.10 12.62
C GLU A 80 12.24 -11.13 12.37
N GLY A 81 11.94 -9.84 12.16
CA GLY A 81 12.93 -8.85 11.79
C GLY A 81 13.45 -9.07 10.37
N LEU A 82 14.76 -8.91 10.20
CA LEU A 82 15.47 -9.24 8.97
C LEU A 82 15.84 -10.73 8.96
N SER A 83 16.06 -11.32 7.78
CA SER A 83 16.34 -12.75 7.63
C SER A 83 17.67 -13.17 8.25
N ILE A 84 17.75 -14.44 8.66
CA ILE A 84 18.99 -15.09 9.13
C ILE A 84 20.09 -15.14 8.05
N ARG A 85 19.71 -14.96 6.77
CA ARG A 85 20.62 -14.96 5.62
C ARG A 85 21.78 -13.98 5.78
N ARG A 86 21.60 -12.86 6.51
CA ARG A 86 22.68 -11.91 6.80
C ARG A 86 23.85 -12.55 7.56
N TYR A 87 23.57 -13.45 8.49
CA TYR A 87 24.59 -14.17 9.25
C TYR A 87 25.26 -15.25 8.40
N ILE A 88 24.49 -15.93 7.54
CA ILE A 88 25.04 -16.92 6.60
C ILE A 88 26.02 -16.26 5.64
N VAL A 89 25.67 -15.12 5.05
CA VAL A 89 26.55 -14.36 4.16
C VAL A 89 27.82 -13.90 4.90
N ALA A 90 27.67 -13.38 6.11
CA ALA A 90 28.82 -12.98 6.93
C ALA A 90 29.73 -14.16 7.28
N ALA A 91 29.17 -15.31 7.66
CA ALA A 91 29.92 -16.52 7.98
C ALA A 91 30.65 -17.10 6.75
N LEU A 92 30.01 -17.07 5.58
CA LEU A 92 30.61 -17.55 4.33
C LEU A 92 31.77 -16.65 3.91
N LEU A 93 31.61 -15.32 4.01
CA LEU A 93 32.69 -14.37 3.75
C LEU A 93 33.85 -14.53 4.74
N PHE A 94 33.55 -14.74 6.03
CA PHE A 94 34.56 -15.04 7.05
C PHE A 94 35.35 -16.31 6.69
N ALA A 95 34.66 -17.42 6.41
CA ALA A 95 35.31 -18.69 6.08
C ALA A 95 36.14 -18.60 4.79
N ALA A 96 35.62 -17.94 3.76
CA ALA A 96 36.33 -17.77 2.48
C ALA A 96 37.60 -16.94 2.64
N THR A 97 37.52 -15.80 3.33
CA THR A 97 38.67 -14.92 3.57
C THR A 97 39.70 -15.54 4.51
N LEU A 98 39.26 -16.29 5.52
CA LEU A 98 40.15 -17.07 6.39
C LEU A 98 40.90 -18.16 5.61
N TYR A 99 40.20 -18.90 4.74
CA TYR A 99 40.82 -19.90 3.87
C TYR A 99 41.88 -19.31 2.94
N ILE A 100 41.60 -18.14 2.34
CA ILE A 100 42.56 -17.40 1.51
C ILE A 100 43.75 -16.93 2.36
N GLY A 101 43.51 -16.39 3.55
CA GLY A 101 44.57 -15.95 4.48
C GLY A 101 45.50 -17.09 4.89
N LEU A 102 44.95 -18.29 5.14
CA LEU A 102 45.73 -19.49 5.44
C LEU A 102 46.63 -19.91 4.27
N LYS A 103 46.16 -19.78 3.03
CA LYS A 103 46.93 -20.09 1.83
C LYS A 103 48.00 -19.06 1.50
N ALA A 104 47.72 -17.79 1.78
CA ALA A 104 48.63 -16.68 1.47
C ALA A 104 49.74 -16.48 2.52
N ALA A 105 49.67 -17.15 3.68
CA ALA A 105 50.63 -17.03 4.80
C ALA A 105 50.88 -15.59 5.29
N HIS A 106 49.98 -14.66 5.01
CA HIS A 106 50.07 -13.27 5.43
C HIS A 106 49.20 -13.01 6.68
N TRP A 107 49.85 -12.61 7.77
CA TRP A 107 49.21 -12.39 9.08
C TRP A 107 48.04 -11.40 9.04
N ALA A 108 48.17 -10.29 8.30
CA ALA A 108 47.11 -9.28 8.18
C ALA A 108 45.86 -9.83 7.47
N ILE A 109 46.07 -10.68 6.46
CA ILE A 109 44.97 -11.34 5.70
C ILE A 109 44.33 -12.44 6.54
N LEU A 110 45.06 -13.04 7.48
CA LEU A 110 44.55 -14.07 8.37
C LEU A 110 43.63 -13.52 9.48
N TYR A 111 43.98 -12.37 10.08
CA TYR A 111 43.28 -11.87 11.26
C TYR A 111 42.38 -10.66 11.01
N VAL A 112 42.80 -9.70 10.17
CA VAL A 112 42.09 -8.43 10.01
C VAL A 112 41.04 -8.51 8.91
N VAL A 113 41.42 -9.05 7.75
CA VAL A 113 40.56 -9.13 6.56
C VAL A 113 39.27 -9.94 6.81
N PRO A 114 39.29 -11.09 7.51
CA PRO A 114 38.07 -11.88 7.68
C PRO A 114 37.02 -11.21 8.55
N ILE A 115 37.46 -10.51 9.60
CA ILE A 115 36.57 -9.75 10.49
C ILE A 115 35.92 -8.60 9.71
N LEU A 116 36.73 -7.83 8.97
CA LEU A 116 36.22 -6.73 8.15
C LEU A 116 35.27 -7.23 7.05
N ALA A 117 35.62 -8.31 6.37
CA ALA A 117 34.79 -8.90 5.32
C ALA A 117 33.45 -9.44 5.86
N ALA A 118 33.46 -10.10 7.01
CA ALA A 118 32.26 -10.59 7.68
C ALA A 118 31.35 -9.42 8.11
N PHE A 119 31.93 -8.38 8.71
CA PHE A 119 31.19 -7.18 9.13
C PHE A 119 30.60 -6.45 7.92
N ALA A 120 31.41 -6.20 6.88
CA ALA A 120 30.95 -5.58 5.65
C ALA A 120 29.82 -6.39 4.98
N GLY A 121 29.96 -7.71 4.94
CA GLY A 121 28.93 -8.63 4.42
C GLY A 121 27.62 -8.56 5.21
N PHE A 122 27.71 -8.51 6.54
CA PHE A 122 26.55 -8.37 7.42
C PHE A 122 25.82 -7.04 7.20
N VAL A 123 26.57 -5.93 7.15
CA VAL A 123 26.00 -4.59 6.92
C VAL A 123 25.39 -4.50 5.53
N LEU A 124 26.10 -4.95 4.49
CA LEU A 124 25.62 -4.90 3.12
C LEU A 124 24.36 -5.74 2.91
N SER A 125 24.34 -6.97 3.43
CA SER A 125 23.16 -7.85 3.35
C SER A 125 21.97 -7.25 4.09
N THR A 126 22.19 -6.63 5.26
CA THR A 126 21.16 -5.91 6.03
C THR A 126 20.56 -4.76 5.22
N VAL A 127 21.39 -3.92 4.60
CA VAL A 127 20.95 -2.77 3.80
C VAL A 127 20.19 -3.24 2.55
N LEU A 128 20.71 -4.24 1.83
CA LEU A 128 20.08 -4.79 0.64
C LEU A 128 18.72 -5.41 0.95
N GLU A 129 18.61 -6.14 2.05
CA GLU A 129 17.35 -6.75 2.46
C GLU A 129 16.31 -5.70 2.84
N LYS A 130 16.68 -4.68 3.64
CA LYS A 130 15.80 -3.54 3.94
C LYS A 130 15.34 -2.84 2.65
N LYS A 131 16.26 -2.57 1.72
CA LYS A 131 15.94 -1.93 0.43
C LYS A 131 14.97 -2.78 -0.39
N ARG A 132 15.18 -4.10 -0.45
CA ARG A 132 14.29 -5.03 -1.13
C ARG A 132 12.88 -5.04 -0.53
N LEU A 133 12.77 -5.06 0.81
CA LEU A 133 11.46 -5.02 1.48
C LEU A 133 10.73 -3.71 1.17
N LYS A 134 11.43 -2.57 1.23
CA LYS A 134 10.86 -1.26 0.86
C LYS A 134 10.39 -1.23 -0.59
N ALA A 135 11.20 -1.72 -1.54
CA ALA A 135 10.85 -1.78 -2.95
C ALA A 135 9.63 -2.69 -3.21
N LYS A 136 9.53 -3.84 -2.51
CA LYS A 136 8.35 -4.70 -2.59
C LYS A 136 7.09 -3.99 -2.12
N VAL A 137 7.18 -3.24 -1.03
CA VAL A 137 6.05 -2.47 -0.50
C VAL A 137 5.62 -1.39 -1.50
N GLU A 138 6.58 -0.66 -2.09
CA GLU A 138 6.28 0.34 -3.12
C GLU A 138 5.62 -0.28 -4.35
N HIS A 139 6.13 -1.42 -4.84
CA HIS A 139 5.53 -2.14 -5.96
C HIS A 139 4.08 -2.56 -5.68
N LEU A 140 3.75 -2.96 -4.44
CA LEU A 140 2.37 -3.31 -4.08
C LEU A 140 1.43 -2.08 -4.05
N LEU A 141 1.98 -0.87 -3.95
CA LEU A 141 1.22 0.38 -4.02
C LEU A 141 1.06 0.91 -5.45
N ASP A 142 1.87 0.46 -6.40
CA ASP A 142 1.81 0.95 -7.77
C ASP A 142 0.46 0.63 -8.44
N ASP A 143 -0.13 -0.53 -8.13
CA ASP A 143 -1.48 -0.91 -8.60
C ASP A 143 -2.55 0.14 -8.26
N ILE A 144 -2.44 0.76 -7.08
CA ILE A 144 -3.41 1.78 -6.59
C ILE A 144 -3.27 3.07 -7.40
N MET A 145 -2.08 3.35 -7.94
CA MET A 145 -1.84 4.57 -8.70
C MET A 145 -2.55 4.56 -10.06
N HIS A 146 -2.87 3.37 -10.58
CA HIS A 146 -3.67 3.19 -11.80
C HIS A 146 -5.17 3.39 -11.58
N LEU A 147 -5.62 3.42 -10.32
CA LEU A 147 -6.98 3.81 -9.96
C LEU A 147 -7.05 5.34 -9.94
N HIS A 148 -7.49 5.92 -11.04
CA HIS A 148 -7.61 7.37 -11.20
C HIS A 148 -8.81 7.89 -10.41
N ALA A 149 -8.61 8.57 -9.27
CA ALA A 149 -9.69 9.11 -8.43
C ALA A 149 -9.26 10.42 -7.76
N ASP A 150 -10.23 11.23 -7.31
CA ASP A 150 -9.96 12.45 -6.53
C ASP A 150 -9.28 12.08 -5.20
N GLU A 151 -9.78 11.06 -4.51
CA GLU A 151 -9.15 10.52 -3.31
C GLU A 151 -8.95 9.00 -3.43
N ARG A 152 -7.75 8.54 -3.07
CA ARG A 152 -7.39 7.12 -3.14
C ARG A 152 -7.16 6.57 -1.75
N TRP A 153 -7.74 5.41 -1.48
CA TRP A 153 -7.69 4.74 -0.20
C TRP A 153 -7.07 3.36 -0.32
N LEU A 154 -6.24 3.03 0.65
CA LEU A 154 -5.68 1.70 0.88
C LEU A 154 -6.24 1.15 2.19
N GLY A 155 -6.95 0.02 2.10
CA GLY A 155 -7.41 -0.74 3.26
C GLY A 155 -6.46 -1.89 3.57
N ILE A 156 -5.93 -1.96 4.80
CA ILE A 156 -5.01 -3.01 5.23
C ILE A 156 -5.61 -3.78 6.41
N SER A 157 -5.70 -5.11 6.29
CA SER A 157 -6.15 -5.98 7.37
C SER A 157 -5.02 -6.30 8.31
N ILE A 158 -4.81 -5.40 9.26
CA ILE A 158 -3.73 -5.51 10.22
C ILE A 158 -4.09 -4.75 11.48
N SER A 159 -3.57 -5.22 12.62
CA SER A 159 -3.63 -4.40 13.83
C SER A 159 -2.75 -3.17 13.66
N SER A 160 -3.28 -2.00 14.03
CA SER A 160 -2.52 -0.74 14.08
C SER A 160 -1.25 -0.85 14.94
N LEU A 161 -1.22 -1.76 15.93
CA LEU A 161 -0.03 -2.04 16.73
C LEU A 161 1.17 -2.48 15.88
N VAL A 162 0.96 -3.07 14.70
CA VAL A 162 2.05 -3.52 13.82
C VAL A 162 2.86 -2.34 13.26
N PHE A 163 2.28 -1.14 13.23
CA PHE A 163 2.98 0.07 12.81
C PHE A 163 3.93 0.62 13.88
N ARG A 164 3.72 0.27 15.16
CA ARG A 164 4.60 0.70 16.26
C ARG A 164 5.98 0.06 16.10
N ASN A 165 7.01 0.91 16.07
CA ASN A 165 8.43 0.53 15.93
C ASN A 165 8.76 -0.33 14.69
N ASN A 166 8.03 -0.11 13.59
CA ASN A 166 8.24 -0.85 12.34
C ASN A 166 8.71 0.10 11.24
N ASP A 167 10.00 0.01 10.90
CA ASP A 167 10.64 0.84 9.86
C ASP A 167 9.96 0.69 8.49
N ILE A 168 9.52 -0.53 8.15
CA ILE A 168 8.86 -0.81 6.86
C ILE A 168 7.45 -0.21 6.85
N ALA A 169 6.74 -0.25 7.98
CA ALA A 169 5.43 0.37 8.11
C ALA A 169 5.50 1.90 8.04
N LYS A 170 6.53 2.50 8.66
CA LYS A 170 6.80 3.95 8.52
C LYS A 170 7.12 4.31 7.06
N HIS A 171 7.91 3.48 6.39
CA HIS A 171 8.20 3.66 4.96
C HIS A 171 6.92 3.60 4.11
N LEU A 172 6.05 2.61 4.33
CA LEU A 172 4.74 2.51 3.68
C LEU A 172 3.94 3.81 3.84
N LEU A 173 3.75 4.29 5.08
CA LEU A 173 3.01 5.52 5.34
C LEU A 173 3.65 6.73 4.64
N SER A 174 4.99 6.84 4.65
CA SER A 174 5.69 7.93 3.97
C SER A 174 5.51 7.89 2.44
N VAL A 175 5.40 6.70 1.84
CA VAL A 175 5.12 6.55 0.40
C VAL A 175 3.68 6.91 0.12
N CYS A 176 2.73 6.42 0.91
CA CYS A 176 1.31 6.75 0.79
C CYS A 176 1.09 8.26 0.93
N GLN A 177 1.69 8.91 1.94
CA GLN A 177 1.62 10.35 2.14
C GLN A 177 2.17 11.12 0.93
N ARG A 178 3.35 10.76 0.41
CA ARG A 178 3.92 11.39 -0.79
C ARG A 178 3.06 11.21 -2.05
N ARG A 179 2.32 10.11 -2.13
CA ARG A 179 1.43 9.79 -3.26
C ARG A 179 -0.01 10.29 -3.05
N GLY A 180 -0.31 10.91 -1.90
CA GLY A 180 -1.65 11.38 -1.55
C GLY A 180 -2.67 10.26 -1.29
N VAL A 181 -2.22 9.06 -0.92
CA VAL A 181 -3.08 7.90 -0.68
C VAL A 181 -3.42 7.82 0.81
N GLY A 182 -4.72 7.80 1.13
CA GLY A 182 -5.23 7.56 2.47
C GLY A 182 -5.06 6.10 2.88
N VAL A 183 -4.78 5.85 4.15
CA VAL A 183 -4.53 4.50 4.68
C VAL A 183 -5.42 4.24 5.88
N ILE A 184 -6.22 3.18 5.80
CA ILE A 184 -7.00 2.66 6.92
C ILE A 184 -6.53 1.25 7.26
N THR A 185 -6.56 0.93 8.55
CA THR A 185 -6.25 -0.40 9.05
C THR A 185 -7.48 -1.02 9.71
N VAL A 186 -7.78 -2.26 9.36
CA VAL A 186 -8.89 -3.03 9.95
C VAL A 186 -8.32 -4.14 10.83
N GLY A 187 -8.48 -3.99 12.14
CA GLY A 187 -8.00 -4.95 13.12
C GLY A 187 -8.93 -6.16 13.31
N LYS A 188 -8.48 -7.15 14.10
CA LYS A 188 -9.23 -8.40 14.38
C LYS A 188 -10.60 -8.21 15.05
N ARG A 189 -10.86 -7.06 15.68
CA ARG A 189 -12.14 -6.73 16.34
C ARG A 189 -12.96 -5.73 15.52
N ALA A 190 -12.83 -5.76 14.19
CA ALA A 190 -13.47 -4.80 13.29
C ALA A 190 -13.10 -3.32 13.55
N LYS A 191 -12.10 -3.06 14.40
CA LYS A 191 -11.68 -1.70 14.71
C LYS A 191 -10.94 -1.14 13.51
N VAL A 192 -11.57 -0.16 12.86
CA VAL A 192 -10.97 0.64 11.80
C VAL A 192 -10.17 1.78 12.44
N VAL A 193 -8.93 1.94 12.02
CA VAL A 193 -8.07 3.05 12.44
C VAL A 193 -7.53 3.74 11.20
N LEU A 194 -7.82 5.03 11.11
CA LEU A 194 -7.23 5.93 10.13
C LEU A 194 -5.76 6.16 10.48
N MET A 195 -4.88 5.77 9.57
CA MET A 195 -3.43 5.93 9.75
C MET A 195 -2.90 7.16 9.00
N GLN A 196 -3.52 7.48 7.85
CA GLN A 196 -3.14 8.60 7.00
C GLN A 196 -4.38 9.06 6.24
N GLU A 197 -4.63 10.37 6.21
CA GLU A 197 -5.69 10.96 5.38
C GLU A 197 -5.26 11.02 3.90
N PRO A 198 -6.19 10.83 2.96
CA PRO A 198 -5.94 11.01 1.53
C PRO A 198 -5.73 12.49 1.21
N GLN A 199 -5.07 12.76 0.09
CA GLN A 199 -4.99 14.10 -0.47
C GLN A 199 -5.82 14.15 -1.74
N THR A 200 -6.71 15.12 -1.83
CA THR A 200 -7.54 15.35 -3.00
C THR A 200 -6.66 15.70 -4.20
N GLN A 201 -6.81 14.95 -5.29
CA GLN A 201 -6.12 15.17 -6.55
C GLN A 201 -7.03 15.89 -7.52
N THR A 202 -6.47 16.78 -8.32
CA THR A 202 -7.21 17.44 -9.40
C THR A 202 -6.87 16.80 -10.73
N CYS A 203 -7.88 16.35 -11.47
CA CYS A 203 -7.66 15.86 -12.83
C CYS A 203 -7.32 17.04 -13.76
N ARG A 204 -6.19 16.96 -14.47
CA ARG A 204 -5.80 17.97 -15.48
C ARG A 204 -6.60 17.85 -16.79
N ARG A 205 -7.15 16.67 -17.07
CA ARG A 205 -7.83 16.33 -18.33
C ARG A 205 -9.29 15.91 -18.07
N GLY A 206 -10.08 16.84 -17.55
CA GLY A 206 -11.51 16.61 -17.32
C GLY A 206 -11.80 15.94 -15.99
N ASP A 207 -12.42 14.76 -16.04
CA ASP A 207 -13.02 14.08 -14.88
C ASP A 207 -12.48 12.65 -14.78
N PHE A 208 -12.17 12.22 -13.56
CA PHE A 208 -11.65 10.88 -13.25
C PHE A 208 -12.64 9.78 -13.64
N LEU A 209 -13.95 10.07 -13.70
CA LEU A 209 -14.97 9.08 -14.05
C LEU A 209 -14.80 8.50 -15.45
N SER A 210 -14.19 9.27 -16.36
CA SER A 210 -13.95 8.84 -17.75
C SER A 210 -13.02 7.64 -17.90
N HIS A 211 -12.27 7.31 -16.86
CA HIS A 211 -11.38 6.15 -16.82
C HIS A 211 -12.10 4.85 -16.45
N TYR A 212 -13.37 4.90 -16.07
CA TYR A 212 -14.14 3.76 -15.58
C TYR A 212 -15.16 3.26 -16.60
N GLU A 213 -15.52 1.98 -16.47
CA GLU A 213 -16.52 1.33 -17.32
C GLU A 213 -17.93 1.82 -16.98
N SER A 214 -18.23 2.07 -15.70
CA SER A 214 -19.54 2.52 -15.26
C SER A 214 -19.80 4.03 -15.39
N GLU A 215 -19.01 4.75 -16.20
CA GLU A 215 -19.14 6.19 -16.44
C GLU A 215 -20.60 6.60 -16.71
N ASP A 216 -21.24 5.98 -17.69
CA ASP A 216 -22.58 6.37 -18.13
C ASP A 216 -23.64 6.12 -17.05
N ARG A 217 -23.54 4.99 -16.34
CA ARG A 217 -24.43 4.64 -15.23
C ARG A 217 -24.33 5.69 -14.11
N ILE A 218 -23.12 6.03 -13.70
CA ILE A 218 -22.87 6.93 -12.57
C ILE A 218 -23.26 8.36 -12.94
N ARG A 219 -22.95 8.81 -14.17
CA ARG A 219 -23.39 10.13 -14.65
C ARG A 219 -24.90 10.23 -14.67
N LYS A 220 -25.60 9.22 -15.20
CA LYS A 220 -27.07 9.21 -15.22
C LYS A 220 -27.66 9.24 -13.81
N ALA A 221 -27.08 8.49 -12.87
CA ALA A 221 -27.55 8.45 -11.48
C ALA A 221 -27.33 9.76 -10.71
N LEU A 222 -26.18 10.42 -10.90
CA LEU A 222 -25.79 11.60 -10.11
C LEU A 222 -26.10 12.95 -10.77
N LEU A 223 -26.19 13.00 -12.09
CA LEU A 223 -26.40 14.23 -12.87
C LEU A 223 -27.75 14.25 -13.62
N GLY A 224 -28.46 13.12 -13.73
CA GLY A 224 -29.68 12.98 -14.52
C GLY A 224 -29.44 12.90 -16.03
N ASP A 225 -30.51 12.71 -16.82
CA ASP A 225 -30.47 12.52 -18.29
C ASP A 225 -29.99 13.77 -19.09
N SER A 226 -29.52 14.82 -18.43
CA SER A 226 -29.21 16.13 -19.03
C SER A 226 -27.81 16.26 -19.62
N PHE A 227 -26.95 15.24 -19.53
CA PHE A 227 -25.57 15.30 -20.02
C PHE A 227 -25.37 14.47 -21.29
N LEU A 228 -25.95 14.92 -22.40
CA LEU A 228 -25.45 14.57 -23.73
C LEU A 228 -24.18 15.39 -23.98
N ARG A 229 -23.02 14.72 -24.12
CA ARG A 229 -21.77 15.38 -24.54
C ARG A 229 -21.99 15.98 -25.93
N VAL A 230 -21.75 17.29 -26.07
CA VAL A 230 -21.45 17.88 -27.38
C VAL A 230 -20.08 17.34 -27.78
N ALA A 231 -20.06 16.69 -28.95
CA ALA A 231 -18.90 16.05 -29.55
C ALA A 231 -17.78 17.03 -29.90
#